data_AF-A0A0C1RLW7-F1
#
_entry.id   AF-A0A0C1RLW7-F1
#
_cell.length_a   1.000
_cell.length_b   1.000
_cell.length_c   1.000
_cell.angle_alpha   90.00
_cell.angle_beta   90.00
_cell.angle_gamma   90.00
#
_symmetry.space_group_name_H-M   'P 1'
#
loop_
_entity.id
_entity.type
_entity.pdbx_description
1 polymer ?
#
loop_
_entity_poly.entity_id
_entity_poly.type
_entity_poly.pdbx_seq_one_letter_code
_entity_poly.pdbx_strand_id
1 'polypeptide(L)'
;MSLEIFIDYKIANEPQWHTVEMSPEEYFDLNLLDEDEELVWNSVPEYNHAIEYLDVEPSLVSHTRLRIKDSTIQKFLTITTTFWHHGQNFIIERSDKESGEPEIVIINTKLQEAPTVWEIMKFHKKNDLTELEFHTFIRDNEDGSQTEKKIFPDEV
;
A
#
# COMPACT_ATOMS: atom_id res chain seq x y z
N MET A 1 -6.19 -1.18 -24.79
CA MET A 1 -6.04 -0.70 -23.40
C MET A 1 -4.65 -0.11 -23.27
N SER A 2 -4.49 1.08 -22.66
CA SER A 2 -3.19 1.76 -22.52
C SER A 2 -2.90 1.99 -21.04
N LEU A 3 -2.88 0.90 -20.28
CA LEU A 3 -2.44 0.88 -18.89
C LEU A 3 -0.92 0.71 -18.86
N GLU A 4 -0.24 1.66 -18.25
CA GLU A 4 1.20 1.60 -18.00
C GLU A 4 1.40 1.39 -16.49
N ILE A 5 2.07 0.31 -16.09
CA ILE A 5 2.26 -0.08 -14.70
C ILE A 5 3.76 -0.17 -14.42
N PHE A 6 4.21 0.54 -13.40
CA PHE A 6 5.61 0.53 -12.98
C PHE A 6 5.73 0.40 -11.47
N ILE A 7 6.68 -0.40 -11.01
CA ILE A 7 7.10 -0.43 -9.62
C ILE A 7 8.54 0.07 -9.55
N ASP A 8 8.74 1.24 -8.94
CA ASP A 8 10.06 1.68 -8.54
C ASP A 8 10.35 1.18 -7.12
N TYR A 9 11.57 0.73 -6.84
CA TYR A 9 11.96 0.33 -5.48
C TYR A 9 13.39 0.76 -5.14
N LYS A 10 13.65 0.85 -3.84
CA LYS A 10 14.94 1.26 -3.30
C LYS A 10 15.40 0.33 -2.19
N ILE A 11 16.54 -0.31 -2.40
CA ILE A 11 17.21 -1.13 -1.39
C ILE A 11 17.84 -0.23 -0.32
N ALA A 12 17.74 -0.64 0.94
CA ALA A 12 18.35 0.05 2.07
C ALA A 12 19.87 0.19 1.84
N ASN A 13 20.39 1.39 2.10
CA ASN A 13 21.79 1.77 1.89
C ASN A 13 22.25 1.85 0.42
N GLU A 14 21.36 1.63 -0.56
CA GLU A 14 21.64 1.98 -1.94
C GLU A 14 21.10 3.38 -2.28
N PRO A 15 21.86 4.21 -3.02
CA PRO A 15 21.37 5.53 -3.41
C PRO A 15 20.36 5.47 -4.56
N GLN A 16 20.44 4.43 -5.39
CA GLN A 16 19.71 4.30 -6.65
C GLN A 16 18.30 3.73 -6.46
N TRP A 17 17.40 4.16 -7.34
CA TRP A 17 16.12 3.50 -7.54
C TRP A 17 16.25 2.49 -8.67
N HIS A 18 15.57 1.37 -8.50
CA HIS A 18 15.36 0.35 -9.53
C HIS A 18 13.92 0.47 -10.02
N THR A 19 13.66 0.14 -11.29
CA THR A 19 12.31 0.21 -11.88
C THR A 19 12.01 -1.10 -12.58
N VAL A 20 10.82 -1.64 -12.31
CA VAL A 20 10.23 -2.77 -13.03
C VAL A 20 8.99 -2.24 -13.76
N GLU A 21 8.90 -2.54 -15.05
CA GLU A 21 7.69 -2.34 -15.84
C GLU A 21 6.91 -3.65 -15.83
N MET A 22 5.60 -3.56 -15.65
CA MET A 22 4.71 -4.72 -15.56
C MET A 22 3.61 -4.63 -16.60
N SER A 23 3.22 -5.78 -17.14
CA SER A 23 1.98 -5.87 -17.93
C SER A 23 0.75 -5.90 -17.00
N PRO A 24 -0.44 -5.51 -17.50
CA PRO A 24 -1.67 -5.61 -16.71
C PRO A 24 -1.96 -7.03 -16.21
N GLU A 25 -1.61 -8.05 -16.98
CA GLU A 25 -1.78 -9.47 -16.64
C GLU A 25 -0.83 -9.94 -15.53
N GLU A 26 0.31 -9.27 -15.33
CA GLU A 26 1.25 -9.57 -14.24
C GLU A 26 0.86 -8.88 -12.93
N TYR A 27 0.08 -7.79 -13.00
CA TYR A 27 -0.26 -6.96 -11.84
C TYR A 27 -1.66 -7.25 -11.29
N PHE A 28 -2.68 -7.39 -12.14
CA PHE A 28 -4.08 -7.55 -11.73
C PHE A 28 -4.50 -9.01 -11.64
N ASP A 29 -5.38 -9.33 -10.68
CA ASP A 29 -6.03 -10.64 -10.62
C ASP A 29 -7.18 -10.68 -11.64
N LEU A 30 -6.92 -11.29 -12.79
CA LEU A 30 -7.89 -11.40 -13.87
C LEU A 30 -9.00 -12.44 -13.58
N ASN A 31 -8.85 -13.30 -12.56
CA ASN A 31 -9.88 -14.28 -12.21
C ASN A 31 -11.05 -13.65 -11.46
N LEU A 32 -10.86 -12.43 -10.94
CA LEU A 32 -11.91 -11.66 -10.28
C LEU A 32 -12.72 -10.79 -11.24
N LEU A 33 -12.33 -10.74 -12.52
CA LEU A 33 -13.10 -10.05 -13.55
C LEU A 33 -14.23 -10.96 -14.06
N ASP A 34 -15.45 -10.46 -14.02
CA ASP A 34 -16.58 -11.12 -14.69
C ASP A 34 -16.39 -11.09 -16.22
N GLU A 35 -17.04 -12.01 -16.95
CA GLU A 35 -16.88 -12.15 -18.41
C GLU A 35 -17.17 -10.86 -19.21
N ASP A 36 -17.98 -9.95 -18.65
CA ASP A 36 -18.37 -8.68 -19.25
C ASP A 36 -17.67 -7.46 -18.62
N GLU A 37 -16.76 -7.66 -17.66
CA GLU A 37 -16.04 -6.55 -17.00
C GLU A 37 -14.75 -6.21 -17.73
N GLU A 38 -14.56 -4.92 -18.02
CA GLU A 38 -13.31 -4.43 -18.60
C GLU A 38 -12.29 -4.16 -17.49
N LEU A 39 -11.04 -4.59 -17.72
CA LEU A 39 -9.93 -4.22 -16.85
C LEU A 39 -9.72 -2.69 -16.88
N VAL A 40 -9.69 -2.08 -15.69
CA VAL A 40 -9.50 -0.65 -15.50
C VAL A 40 -8.38 -0.38 -14.50
N TRP A 41 -7.89 0.87 -14.46
CA TRP A 41 -6.74 1.26 -13.63
C TRP A 41 -6.89 0.99 -12.12
N ASN A 42 -8.12 0.84 -11.63
CA ASN A 42 -8.47 0.56 -10.24
C ASN A 42 -9.08 -0.83 -10.03
N SER A 43 -8.88 -1.76 -10.97
CA SER A 43 -9.19 -3.18 -10.78
C SER A 43 -8.34 -3.79 -9.65
N VAL A 44 -8.72 -4.99 -9.19
CA VAL A 44 -8.11 -5.63 -8.03
C VAL A 44 -6.70 -6.14 -8.38
N PRO A 45 -5.65 -5.74 -7.65
CA PRO A 45 -4.31 -6.29 -7.84
C PRO A 45 -4.22 -7.72 -7.33
N GLU A 46 -3.32 -8.53 -7.91
CA GLU A 46 -2.97 -9.88 -7.44
C GLU A 46 -2.43 -9.86 -6.00
N TYR A 47 -1.59 -8.88 -5.67
CA TYR A 47 -1.01 -8.69 -4.33
C TYR A 47 -1.31 -7.29 -3.78
N ASN A 48 -1.42 -7.18 -2.45
CA ASN A 48 -1.79 -5.93 -1.79
C ASN A 48 -0.64 -4.93 -1.74
N HIS A 49 0.61 -5.41 -1.67
CA HIS A 49 1.79 -4.59 -1.52
C HIS A 49 2.72 -4.74 -2.73
N ALA A 50 3.20 -3.61 -3.26
CA ALA A 50 4.11 -3.58 -4.40
C ALA A 50 5.38 -4.43 -4.22
N ILE A 51 5.82 -4.62 -2.97
CA ILE A 51 6.99 -5.43 -2.64
C ILE A 51 6.81 -6.92 -2.95
N GLU A 52 5.57 -7.42 -2.96
CA GLU A 52 5.24 -8.82 -3.21
C GLU A 52 5.47 -9.22 -4.69
N TYR A 53 5.51 -8.24 -5.59
CA TYR A 53 5.81 -8.44 -7.01
C TYR A 53 7.32 -8.45 -7.32
N LEU A 54 8.18 -8.14 -6.35
CA LEU A 54 9.61 -7.95 -6.59
C LEU A 54 10.39 -9.21 -6.20
N ASP A 55 11.32 -9.63 -7.06
CA ASP A 55 12.29 -10.70 -6.75
C ASP A 55 13.45 -10.16 -5.89
N VAL A 56 13.12 -9.62 -4.72
CA VAL A 56 14.07 -9.08 -3.74
C VAL A 56 13.63 -9.43 -2.33
N GLU A 57 14.60 -9.60 -1.43
CA GLU A 57 14.34 -9.87 -0.01
C GLU A 57 13.61 -8.66 0.63
N PRO A 58 12.36 -8.81 1.13
CA PRO A 58 11.55 -7.69 1.59
C PRO A 58 12.20 -6.89 2.73
N SER A 59 12.93 -7.58 3.60
CA SER A 59 13.62 -6.96 4.75
C SER A 59 14.73 -5.98 4.36
N LEU A 60 15.18 -6.00 3.09
CA LEU A 60 16.17 -5.09 2.54
C LEU A 60 15.58 -3.87 1.83
N VAL A 61 14.28 -3.86 1.54
CA VAL A 61 13.65 -2.76 0.82
C VAL A 61 13.32 -1.62 1.79
N SER A 62 13.69 -0.40 1.39
CA SER A 62 13.38 0.81 2.16
C SER A 62 12.17 1.54 1.61
N HIS A 63 11.95 1.50 0.30
CA HIS A 63 10.85 2.18 -0.36
C HIS A 63 10.37 1.39 -1.58
N THR A 64 9.07 1.44 -1.83
CA THR A 64 8.46 1.10 -3.12
C THR A 64 7.60 2.27 -3.58
N ARG A 65 7.45 2.42 -4.90
CA ARG A 65 6.54 3.37 -5.53
C ARG A 65 5.90 2.71 -6.74
N LEU A 66 4.66 2.30 -6.58
CA LEU A 66 3.79 1.85 -7.66
C LEU A 66 3.26 3.07 -8.40
N ARG A 67 3.31 3.03 -9.74
CA ARG A 67 2.74 4.03 -10.65
C ARG A 67 1.86 3.32 -11.67
N ILE A 68 0.57 3.62 -11.68
CA ILE A 68 -0.36 3.17 -12.72
C ILE A 68 -0.84 4.40 -13.48
N LYS A 69 -0.81 4.34 -14.80
CA LYS A 69 -1.33 5.39 -15.67
C LYS A 69 -2.28 4.79 -16.70
N ASP A 70 -3.47 5.38 -16.79
CA ASP A 70 -4.42 5.10 -17.85
C ASP A 70 -4.48 6.29 -18.80
N SER A 71 -3.84 6.11 -19.96
CA SER A 71 -3.78 7.15 -20.99
C SER A 71 -5.13 7.41 -21.66
N THR A 72 -6.10 6.50 -21.54
CA THR A 72 -7.43 6.63 -22.15
C THR A 72 -8.27 7.70 -21.46
N ILE A 73 -8.23 7.70 -20.13
CA ILE A 73 -9.01 8.61 -19.28
C ILE A 73 -8.14 9.60 -18.51
N GLN A 74 -6.85 9.66 -18.84
CA GLN A 74 -5.85 10.54 -18.21
C GLN A 74 -5.84 10.40 -16.68
N LYS A 75 -5.90 9.16 -16.19
CA LYS A 75 -5.82 8.83 -14.76
C LYS A 75 -4.42 8.39 -14.38
N PHE A 76 -4.05 8.75 -13.16
CA PHE A 76 -2.76 8.43 -12.56
C PHE A 76 -3.02 7.94 -11.14
N LEU A 77 -2.34 6.88 -10.74
CA LEU A 77 -2.30 6.39 -9.38
C LEU A 77 -0.84 6.24 -9.00
N THR A 78 -0.46 6.81 -7.86
CA THR A 78 0.82 6.58 -7.22
C THR A 78 0.59 6.04 -5.83
N ILE A 79 1.17 4.89 -5.51
CA ILE A 79 1.21 4.35 -4.15
C ILE A 79 2.67 4.23 -3.74
N THR A 80 3.07 5.04 -2.77
CA THR A 80 4.40 4.96 -2.17
C THR A 80 4.31 4.18 -0.86
N THR A 81 5.27 3.30 -0.61
CA THR A 81 5.42 2.65 0.68
C THR A 81 6.82 2.88 1.20
N THR A 82 6.92 3.39 2.41
CA THR A 82 8.20 3.56 3.12
C THR A 82 8.26 2.52 4.22
N PHE A 83 9.34 1.74 4.25
CA PHE A 83 9.55 0.64 5.18
C PHE A 83 10.65 0.95 6.19
N TRP A 84 10.49 0.49 7.42
CA TRP A 84 11.54 0.43 8.42
C TRP A 84 11.39 -0.81 9.28
N HIS A 85 12.37 -1.04 10.16
CA HIS A 85 12.41 -2.20 11.03
C HIS A 85 12.29 -3.52 10.24
N HIS A 86 13.15 -3.67 9.22
CA HIS A 86 13.21 -4.86 8.35
C HIS A 86 11.89 -5.16 7.63
N GLY A 87 11.17 -4.12 7.19
CA GLY A 87 9.93 -4.26 6.44
C GLY A 87 8.68 -4.49 7.31
N GLN A 88 8.85 -4.67 8.62
CA GLN A 88 7.71 -4.93 9.52
C GLN A 88 6.85 -3.68 9.71
N ASN A 89 7.47 -2.50 9.72
CA ASN A 89 6.75 -1.25 9.88
C ASN A 89 6.75 -0.48 8.57
N PHE A 90 5.63 0.14 8.26
CA PHE A 90 5.50 0.87 7.00
C PHE A 90 4.50 2.02 7.07
N ILE A 91 4.69 2.97 6.16
CA ILE A 91 3.72 4.00 5.81
C ILE A 91 3.38 3.81 4.33
N ILE A 92 2.09 3.75 4.01
CA ILE A 92 1.56 3.75 2.65
C ILE A 92 0.95 5.12 2.39
N GLU A 93 1.34 5.74 1.30
CA GLU A 93 0.84 7.02 0.82
C GLU A 93 0.25 6.83 -0.57
N ARG A 94 -1.03 7.18 -0.76
CA ARG A 94 -1.71 7.07 -2.05
C ARG A 94 -2.07 8.46 -2.60
N SER A 95 -1.79 8.66 -3.88
CA SER A 95 -2.21 9.84 -4.65
C SER A 95 -2.81 9.42 -5.99
N ASP A 96 -3.99 9.92 -6.32
CA ASP A 96 -4.73 9.67 -7.57
C ASP A 96 -4.50 10.79 -8.60
N LYS A 97 -3.38 11.52 -8.47
CA LYS A 97 -2.97 12.65 -9.31
C LYS A 97 -1.49 12.52 -9.67
N GLU A 98 -1.12 12.99 -10.87
CA GLU A 98 0.25 12.87 -11.42
C GLU A 98 1.33 13.53 -10.54
N SER A 99 1.00 14.67 -9.91
CA SER A 99 1.80 15.26 -8.84
C SER A 99 0.84 15.85 -7.81
N GLY A 100 0.59 15.12 -6.74
CA GLY A 100 -0.32 15.53 -5.68
C GLY A 100 0.22 15.19 -4.30
N GLU A 101 -0.27 15.89 -3.31
CA GLU A 101 -0.15 15.44 -1.92
C GLU A 101 -0.97 14.14 -1.76
N PRO A 102 -0.56 13.21 -0.88
CA PRO A 102 -1.29 11.98 -0.69
C PRO A 102 -2.70 12.28 -0.15
N GLU A 103 -3.70 11.65 -0.76
CA GLU A 103 -5.08 11.69 -0.29
C GLU A 103 -5.32 10.71 0.86
N ILE A 104 -4.57 9.61 0.90
CA ILE A 104 -4.66 8.60 1.96
C ILE A 104 -3.25 8.31 2.47
N VAL A 105 -3.13 8.26 3.80
CA VAL A 105 -1.91 7.82 4.50
C VAL A 105 -2.30 6.71 5.48
N ILE A 106 -1.68 5.54 5.35
CA ILE A 106 -1.84 4.43 6.30
C ILE A 106 -0.51 4.18 6.97
N ILE A 107 -0.48 4.16 8.29
CA ILE A 107 0.69 3.85 9.10
C ILE A 107 0.43 2.52 9.78
N ASN A 108 1.36 1.58 9.65
CA ASN A 108 1.33 0.31 10.34
C ASN A 108 2.66 0.11 11.08
N THR A 109 2.60 -0.04 12.40
CA THR A 109 3.77 -0.16 13.25
C THR A 109 3.61 -1.32 14.23
N LYS A 110 4.60 -2.20 14.26
CA LYS A 110 4.78 -3.20 15.31
C LYS A 110 5.31 -2.54 16.57
N LEU A 111 4.53 -2.57 17.63
CA LEU A 111 4.88 -1.99 18.93
C LEU A 111 5.55 -3.00 19.85
N GLN A 112 5.21 -4.28 19.71
CA GLN A 112 5.68 -5.35 20.59
C GLN A 112 5.75 -6.68 19.84
N GLU A 113 6.70 -7.54 20.21
CA GLU A 113 6.92 -8.88 19.63
C GLU A 113 6.15 -10.00 20.36
N ALA A 114 6.06 -9.95 21.69
CA ALA A 114 5.46 -11.01 22.49
C ALA A 114 4.70 -10.43 23.71
N PRO A 115 3.35 -10.46 23.71
CA PRO A 115 2.49 -10.75 22.56
C PRO A 115 2.76 -9.76 21.42
N THR A 116 2.51 -10.18 20.18
CA THR A 116 2.59 -9.26 19.04
C THR A 116 1.52 -8.18 19.19
N VAL A 117 1.92 -6.92 19.09
CA VAL A 117 1.00 -5.77 19.08
C VAL A 117 1.33 -4.88 17.89
N TRP A 118 0.30 -4.58 17.11
CA TRP A 118 0.33 -3.67 15.97
C TRP A 118 -0.50 -2.42 16.28
N GLU A 119 0.00 -1.27 15.86
CA GLU A 119 -0.74 -0.01 15.79
C GLU A 119 -0.99 0.31 14.32
N ILE A 120 -2.26 0.56 13.98
CA ILE A 120 -2.66 0.92 12.63
C ILE A 120 -3.42 2.24 12.70
N MET A 121 -2.97 3.21 11.92
CA MET A 121 -3.63 4.50 11.75
C MET A 121 -3.89 4.76 10.27
N LYS A 122 -5.08 5.26 9.94
CA LYS A 122 -5.42 5.73 8.59
C LYS A 122 -5.83 7.20 8.68
N PHE A 123 -5.24 7.98 7.81
CA PHE A 123 -5.56 9.38 7.62
C PHE A 123 -6.08 9.59 6.20
N HIS A 124 -7.01 10.53 6.07
CA HIS A 124 -7.50 11.02 4.79
C HIS A 124 -7.25 12.52 4.72
N LYS A 125 -6.78 13.00 3.56
CA LYS A 125 -6.55 14.42 3.32
C LYS A 125 -7.74 15.01 2.58
N LYS A 126 -8.40 15.97 3.22
CA LYS A 126 -9.58 16.65 2.69
C LYS A 126 -9.41 18.16 2.82
N ASN A 127 -9.47 18.88 1.70
CA ASN A 127 -9.33 20.35 1.66
C ASN A 127 -8.07 20.84 2.42
N ASP A 128 -6.92 20.23 2.12
CA ASP A 128 -5.61 20.50 2.75
C ASP A 128 -5.50 20.15 4.25
N LEU A 129 -6.56 19.60 4.86
CA LEU A 129 -6.55 19.12 6.23
C LEU A 129 -6.33 17.61 6.26
N THR A 130 -5.44 17.17 7.15
CA THR A 130 -5.25 15.75 7.44
C THR A 130 -6.21 15.35 8.56
N GLU A 131 -7.15 14.46 8.26
CA GLU A 131 -8.15 13.97 9.20
C GLU A 131 -7.82 12.51 9.56
N LEU A 132 -7.85 12.18 10.86
CA LEU A 132 -7.78 10.78 11.29
C LEU A 132 -9.10 10.10 10.93
N GLU A 133 -9.03 8.99 10.20
CA GLU A 133 -10.20 8.20 9.80
C GLU A 133 -10.32 6.93 10.64
N PHE A 134 -9.18 6.34 11.02
CA PHE A 134 -9.14 5.08 11.77
C PHE A 134 -7.89 5.02 12.63
N HIS A 135 -8.02 4.52 13.86
CA HIS A 135 -6.90 4.21 14.74
C HIS A 135 -7.26 2.99 15.58
N THR A 136 -6.43 1.95 15.52
CA THR A 136 -6.65 0.71 16.26
C THR A 136 -5.34 0.08 16.73
N PHE A 137 -5.45 -0.76 17.76
CA PHE A 137 -4.41 -1.70 18.14
C PHE A 137 -4.89 -3.12 17.88
N ILE A 138 -4.08 -3.92 17.18
CA ILE A 138 -4.32 -5.35 16.98
C ILE A 138 -3.30 -6.13 17.82
N ARG A 139 -3.77 -7.06 18.62
CA ARG A 139 -2.93 -7.94 19.42
C ARG A 139 -3.18 -9.40 19.07
N ASP A 140 -2.11 -10.12 18.77
CA ASP A 140 -2.14 -11.57 18.59
C ASP A 140 -2.13 -12.25 19.97
N ASN A 141 -3.06 -13.17 20.18
CA ASN A 141 -3.19 -13.97 21.38
C ASN A 141 -2.45 -15.30 21.23
N GLU A 142 -2.11 -15.92 22.35
CA GLU A 142 -1.39 -17.21 22.38
C GLU A 142 -2.19 -18.36 21.76
N ASP A 143 -3.52 -18.25 21.73
CA ASP A 143 -4.42 -19.23 21.09
C ASP A 143 -4.55 -19.04 19.57
N GLY A 144 -3.81 -18.10 18.99
CA GLY A 144 -3.86 -17.75 17.57
C GLY A 144 -5.02 -16.82 17.19
N SER A 145 -5.86 -16.41 18.14
CA SER A 145 -6.88 -15.39 17.90
C SER A 145 -6.28 -13.98 17.88
N GLN A 146 -7.02 -13.01 17.35
CA GLN A 146 -6.67 -11.60 17.39
C GLN A 146 -7.68 -10.81 18.21
N THR A 147 -7.18 -9.84 18.97
CA THR A 147 -8.01 -8.84 19.65
C THR A 147 -7.76 -7.49 19.04
N GLU A 148 -8.84 -6.78 18.72
CA GLU A 148 -8.80 -5.42 18.23
C GLU A 148 -9.26 -4.46 19.34
N LYS A 149 -8.49 -3.40 19.55
CA LYS A 149 -8.89 -2.26 20.37
C LYS A 149 -8.94 -1.01 19.49
N LYS A 150 -10.14 -0.69 19.00
CA LYS A 150 -10.40 0.55 18.27
C LYS A 150 -10.28 1.75 19.20
N ILE A 151 -9.57 2.77 18.74
CA ILE A 151 -9.39 4.07 19.41
C ILE A 151 -10.16 5.16 18.67
N PHE A 152 -10.26 5.07 17.34
CA PHE A 152 -11.05 5.99 16.53
C PHE A 152 -11.66 5.29 15.30
N PRO A 153 -12.91 5.59 14.93
CA PRO A 153 -13.86 6.40 15.71
C PRO A 153 -14.22 5.72 17.03
N ASP A 154 -14.54 6.52 18.06
CA ASP A 154 -15.03 6.00 19.34
C ASP A 154 -16.29 5.16 19.08
N GLU A 155 -16.35 3.95 19.64
CA GLU A 155 -17.57 3.15 19.62
C GLU A 155 -18.57 3.81 20.59
N VAL A 156 -19.71 4.27 20.05
CA VAL A 156 -20.80 4.92 20.80
C VAL A 156 -21.59 3.90 21.61
#